data_AF-A0A2M7NXT7-F1
#
_entry.id   AF-A0A2M7NXT7-F1
#
_cell.length_a   1.000
_cell.length_b   1.000
_cell.length_c   1.000
_cell.angle_alpha   90.00
_cell.angle_beta   90.00
_cell.angle_gamma   90.00
#
_symmetry.space_group_name_H-M   'P 1'
#
loop_
_entity.id
_entity.type
_entity.pdbx_description
1 polymer ?
#
loop_
_entity_poly.entity_id
_entity_poly.type
_entity_poly.pdbx_seq_one_letter_code
_entity_poly.pdbx_strand_id
1 'polypeptide(L)'
;MSIYTEEKLKEMKLPELRETALALGVENIAKMKKHELVEAVLKAGDKEPDAPAKDSHQPGGRNSQDNNQNGAEDYPKEEKEG
;
A
#
# COMPACT_ATOMS: atom_id res chain seq x y z
N MET A 1 -4.52 -13.14 7.29
CA MET A 1 -5.31 -13.61 8.45
C MET A 1 -6.29 -12.51 8.77
N SER A 2 -7.58 -12.74 8.55
CA SER A 2 -8.60 -11.70 8.72
C SER A 2 -8.72 -11.33 10.20
N ILE A 3 -8.65 -10.04 10.49
CA ILE A 3 -8.64 -9.47 11.85
C ILE A 3 -9.96 -9.69 12.61
N TYR A 4 -11.04 -10.00 11.90
CA TYR A 4 -12.37 -10.29 12.47
C TYR A 4 -13.01 -11.51 11.81
N THR A 5 -13.78 -12.29 12.59
CA THR A 5 -14.60 -13.42 12.11
C THR A 5 -16.08 -13.08 12.17
N GLU A 6 -16.90 -13.74 11.33
CA GLU A 6 -18.33 -13.44 11.20
C GLU A 6 -19.07 -13.62 12.53
N GLU A 7 -18.75 -14.68 13.27
CA GLU A 7 -19.34 -14.96 14.58
C GLU A 7 -19.06 -13.82 15.58
N LYS A 8 -17.80 -13.37 15.64
CA LYS A 8 -17.39 -12.26 16.52
C LYS A 8 -18.15 -10.98 16.23
N LEU A 9 -18.36 -10.68 14.94
CA LEU A 9 -19.07 -9.47 14.50
C LEU A 9 -20.58 -9.57 14.74
N LYS A 10 -21.17 -10.78 14.68
CA LYS A 10 -22.59 -10.98 15.04
C LYS A 10 -22.83 -10.74 16.53
N GLU A 11 -21.89 -11.14 17.38
CA GLU A 11 -21.93 -10.92 18.83
C GLU A 11 -21.71 -9.45 19.22
N MET A 12 -20.97 -8.67 18.42
CA MET A 12 -20.74 -7.26 18.65
C MET A 12 -22.01 -6.40 18.56
N LYS A 13 -22.00 -5.30 19.32
CA LYS A 13 -23.07 -4.30 19.27
C LYS A 13 -22.93 -3.44 18.01
N LEU A 14 -24.08 -2.91 17.57
CA LEU A 14 -24.16 -2.02 16.40
C LEU A 14 -23.21 -0.80 16.47
N PRO A 15 -23.03 -0.08 17.60
CA PRO A 15 -22.04 0.98 17.71
C PRO A 15 -20.60 0.50 17.50
N GLU A 16 -20.21 -0.62 18.12
CA GLU A 16 -18.86 -1.18 17.99
C GLU A 16 -18.54 -1.60 16.55
N LEU A 17 -19.52 -2.18 15.85
CA LEU A 17 -19.40 -2.51 14.42
C LEU A 17 -19.17 -1.26 13.56
N ARG A 18 -19.82 -0.14 13.89
CA ARG A 18 -19.63 1.14 13.17
C ARG A 18 -18.25 1.73 13.40
N GLU A 19 -17.75 1.68 14.63
CA GLU A 19 -16.39 2.12 14.94
C GLU A 19 -15.36 1.26 14.21
N THR A 20 -15.57 -0.06 14.19
CA THR A 20 -14.70 -1.01 13.50
C THR A 20 -14.70 -0.76 11.99
N ALA A 21 -15.88 -0.61 11.39
CA ALA A 21 -16.02 -0.27 9.98
C ALA A 21 -15.34 1.06 9.63
N LEU A 22 -15.47 2.08 10.48
CA LEU A 22 -14.84 3.38 10.28
C LEU A 22 -13.31 3.29 10.36
N ALA A 23 -12.78 2.51 11.31
CA ALA A 23 -11.35 2.25 11.45
C ALA A 23 -10.77 1.52 10.21
N LEU A 24 -11.60 0.71 9.54
CA LEU A 24 -11.25 0.03 8.29
C LEU A 24 -11.49 0.87 7.03
N GLY A 25 -11.90 2.14 7.17
CA GLY A 25 -12.15 3.04 6.04
C GLY A 25 -13.45 2.77 5.29
N VAL A 26 -14.41 2.05 5.90
CA VAL A 26 -15.74 1.84 5.33
C VAL A 26 -16.56 3.13 5.47
N GLU A 27 -17.06 3.65 4.35
CA GLU A 27 -17.90 4.84 4.30
C GLU A 27 -19.40 4.50 4.33
N ASN A 28 -20.26 5.50 4.54
CA ASN A 28 -21.73 5.36 4.56
C ASN A 28 -22.32 4.38 5.60
N ILE A 29 -21.56 4.04 6.63
CA ILE A 29 -21.94 3.11 7.72
C ILE A 29 -23.24 3.50 8.46
N ALA A 30 -23.57 4.79 8.50
CA ALA A 30 -24.79 5.28 9.15
C ALA A 30 -26.08 4.82 8.45
N LYS A 31 -26.00 4.51 7.14
CA LYS A 31 -27.14 4.08 6.31
C LYS A 31 -27.26 2.55 6.23
N MET A 32 -26.23 1.82 6.66
CA MET A 32 -26.16 0.36 6.58
C MET A 32 -26.91 -0.32 7.73
N LYS A 33 -27.53 -1.47 7.43
CA LYS A 33 -28.10 -2.36 8.44
C LYS A 33 -27.01 -3.21 9.11
N LYS A 34 -27.33 -3.83 10.25
CA LYS A 34 -26.37 -4.67 11.02
C LYS A 34 -25.68 -5.71 10.14
N HIS A 35 -26.42 -6.43 9.30
CA HIS A 35 -25.86 -7.46 8.42
C HIS A 35 -24.91 -6.87 7.37
N GLU A 36 -25.31 -5.78 6.71
CA GLU A 36 -24.45 -5.09 5.72
C GLU A 36 -23.17 -4.58 6.36
N LEU A 37 -23.25 -4.09 7.60
CA LEU A 37 -22.10 -3.66 8.40
C LEU A 37 -21.14 -4.82 8.69
N VAL A 38 -21.67 -5.99 9.07
CA VAL A 38 -20.86 -7.19 9.34
C VAL A 38 -20.13 -7.63 8.07
N GLU A 39 -20.82 -7.68 6.93
CA GLU A 39 -20.20 -8.03 5.65
C GLU A 39 -19.14 -7.01 5.22
N ALA A 40 -19.41 -5.71 5.38
CA ALA A 40 -18.46 -4.65 5.05
C ALA A 40 -17.19 -4.73 5.90
N VAL A 41 -17.33 -4.99 7.20
CA VAL A 41 -16.19 -5.17 8.12
C VAL A 41 -15.39 -6.44 7.78
N LEU A 42 -16.05 -7.56 7.52
CA LEU A 42 -15.37 -8.79 7.07
C LEU A 42 -14.57 -8.53 5.81
N LYS A 43 -15.20 -7.94 4.79
CA LYS A 43 -14.58 -7.66 3.51
C LYS A 43 -13.42 -6.67 3.62
N ALA A 44 -13.53 -5.68 4.50
CA ALA A 44 -12.47 -4.70 4.73
C ALA A 44 -11.33 -5.27 5.58
N GLY A 45 -11.61 -6.20 6.51
CA GLY A 45 -10.59 -6.90 7.29
C GLY A 45 -9.91 -8.06 6.55
N ASP A 46 -10.51 -8.54 5.45
CA ASP A 46 -9.93 -9.57 4.56
C ASP A 46 -9.02 -8.95 3.49
N LYS A 47 -9.31 -7.71 3.08
CA LYS A 47 -8.39 -6.92 2.27
C LYS A 47 -7.21 -6.50 3.15
N GLU A 48 -6.05 -7.12 2.93
CA GLU A 48 -4.78 -6.55 3.38
C GLU A 48 -4.72 -5.06 2.98
N PRO A 49 -4.10 -4.21 3.81
CA PRO A 49 -3.99 -2.78 3.56
C PRO A 49 -3.05 -2.53 2.37
N ASP A 50 -3.52 -2.79 1.15
CA ASP A 50 -3.01 -2.10 -0.02
C ASP A 50 -3.44 -0.65 0.10
N ALA A 51 -2.43 0.16 0.40
CA ALA A 51 -2.43 1.59 0.64
C ALA A 51 -3.44 2.38 -0.22
N PRO A 52 -3.94 3.53 0.29
CA PRO A 52 -4.96 4.32 -0.38
C PRO A 52 -4.55 4.64 -1.83
N ALA A 53 -5.41 4.24 -2.76
CA ALA A 53 -5.42 4.70 -4.14
C ALA A 53 -5.70 6.21 -4.19
N LYS A 54 -4.68 7.02 -3.86
CA LYS A 54 -4.58 8.45 -4.16
C LYS A 54 -3.11 8.83 -4.37
N ASP A 55 -2.46 8.20 -5.34
CA ASP A 55 -1.59 8.96 -6.23
C ASP A 55 -1.47 8.21 -7.56
N SER A 56 -1.91 8.88 -8.61
CA SER A 56 -1.64 8.52 -9.98
C SER A 56 -0.13 8.37 -10.16
N HIS A 57 0.35 7.28 -10.76
CA HIS A 57 1.40 7.23 -11.80
C HIS A 57 1.92 5.78 -11.97
N GLN A 58 1.29 5.09 -12.91
CA GLN A 58 1.93 4.27 -13.96
C GLN A 58 2.86 3.10 -13.58
N PRO A 59 2.48 1.84 -13.86
CA PRO A 59 3.43 0.73 -13.94
C PRO A 59 4.14 0.81 -15.30
N GLY A 60 5.39 1.24 -15.34
CA GLY A 60 6.13 1.20 -16.60
C GLY A 60 7.56 1.75 -16.54
N GLY A 61 8.52 0.90 -16.91
CA GLY A 61 9.89 1.29 -17.25
C GLY A 61 10.91 0.49 -16.45
N ARG A 62 11.21 -0.76 -16.82
CA ARG A 62 12.37 -1.12 -17.66
C ARG A 62 13.69 -0.51 -17.17
N ASN A 63 14.54 -1.40 -16.63
CA ASN A 63 16.00 -1.38 -16.70
C ASN A 63 16.60 -0.13 -17.35
N SER A 64 17.16 0.77 -16.53
CA SER A 64 18.27 1.62 -16.95
C SER A 64 19.54 1.10 -16.31
N GLN A 65 20.26 0.34 -17.12
CA GLN A 65 21.66 0.00 -16.93
C GLN A 65 22.44 1.31 -17.03
N ASP A 66 22.61 2.00 -15.91
CA ASP A 66 23.48 3.17 -15.84
C ASP A 66 24.93 2.69 -15.79
N ASN A 67 25.52 2.77 -16.98
CA ASN A 67 26.89 2.43 -17.30
C ASN A 67 27.76 3.60 -16.79
N ASN A 68 28.15 3.57 -15.51
CA ASN A 68 28.96 4.65 -14.95
C ASN A 68 30.43 4.52 -15.40
N GLN A 69 30.78 5.46 -16.27
CA GLN A 69 32.08 5.74 -16.84
C GLN A 69 33.08 6.11 -15.73
N ASN A 70 34.03 5.23 -15.42
CA ASN A 70 35.26 5.65 -14.75
C ASN A 70 36.18 6.28 -15.80
N GLY A 71 35.99 7.59 -16.01
CA GLY A 71 37.04 8.46 -16.50
C GLY A 71 38.04 8.71 -15.38
N ALA A 72 39.19 8.03 -15.46
CA ALA A 72 40.41 8.38 -14.76
C ALA A 72 41.49 8.45 -15.85
N GLU A 73 41.90 9.62 -16.31
CA GLU A 73 42.78 10.61 -15.67
C GLU A 73 44.07 10.67 -16.50
N ASP A 74 44.27 11.83 -17.11
CA ASP A 74 45.55 12.56 -17.12
C ASP A 74 46.82 11.81 -17.60
N TYR A 75 47.14 11.96 -18.89
CA TYR A 75 48.54 11.92 -19.36
C TYR A 75 49.28 13.15 -18.78
N PRO A 76 50.54 13.05 -18.31
CA PRO A 76 51.72 13.07 -19.21
C PRO A 76 52.94 12.27 -18.65
N LYS A 77 54.07 12.00 -19.31
CA LYS A 77 54.97 12.87 -20.10
C LYS A 77 55.83 12.00 -21.03
N GLU A 78 56.06 12.52 -22.23
CA GLU A 78 57.16 12.09 -23.10
C GLU A 78 58.50 12.31 -22.38
N GLU A 79 59.25 11.24 -22.15
CA GLU A 79 60.69 11.34 -21.94
C GLU A 79 61.35 11.58 -23.30
N LYS A 80 61.68 12.83 -23.58
CA LYS A 80 62.65 13.17 -24.62
C LYS A 80 63.65 14.19 -24.09
N GLU A 81 64.87 14.02 -24.60
CA GLU A 81 66.07 14.84 -24.44
C GLU A 81 66.86 14.45 -23.17
N GLY A 82 68.14 14.10 -23.23
CA GLY A 82 69.14 14.17 -24.29
C GLY A 82 70.50 13.99 -23.62
#